data_AF-A0A5C0SK55-F1
#
_entry.id   AF-A0A5C0SK55-F1
#
_cell.length_a   1.000
_cell.length_b   1.000
_cell.length_c   1.000
_cell.angle_alpha   90.00
_cell.angle_beta   90.00
_cell.angle_gamma   90.00
#
_symmetry.space_group_name_H-M   'P 1'
#
loop_
_entity.id
_entity.type
_entity.pdbx_description
1 polymer ?
#
loop_
_entity_poly.entity_id
_entity_poly.type
_entity_poly.pdbx_seq_one_letter_code
_entity_poly.pdbx_strand_id
1 'polypeptide(L)'
;MYSWINNCILGLYDLYATKDVYELYDCIEIKITKLDKQSILLQGNEAYYCRNYFGNEIVFIRNDLNIEYEKFVLAHELGHAILHTNIFTVAYNNCLTNRDKIEIQADYFAIKLLEIDINSIEYDGFTIEQIASALNLPIRCLKIFRKDE
;
A
#
# COMPACT_ATOMS: atom_id res chain seq x y z
N MET A 1 11.67 0.32 -13.48
CA MET A 1 10.39 -0.31 -13.05
C MET A 1 9.47 0.80 -12.56
N TYR A 2 8.17 0.76 -12.91
CA TYR A 2 7.09 1.70 -12.52
C TYR A 2 7.44 3.20 -12.33
N SER A 3 8.10 3.83 -13.31
CA SER A 3 8.46 5.26 -13.23
C SER A 3 7.26 6.19 -13.03
N TRP A 4 6.10 5.84 -13.59
CA TRP A 4 4.87 6.61 -13.42
C TRP A 4 4.36 6.60 -11.96
N ILE A 5 4.59 5.53 -11.19
CA ILE A 5 4.24 5.49 -9.75
C ILE A 5 5.14 6.45 -8.97
N ASN A 6 6.43 6.50 -9.31
CA ASN A 6 7.35 7.47 -8.69
C ASN A 6 6.87 8.90 -8.96
N ASN A 7 6.40 9.19 -10.17
CA ASN A 7 5.83 10.51 -10.50
C ASN A 7 4.56 10.81 -9.71
N CYS A 8 3.70 9.81 -9.44
CA CYS A 8 2.55 10.00 -8.56
C CYS A 8 2.98 10.38 -7.14
N ILE A 9 3.99 9.70 -6.58
CA ILE A 9 4.51 10.00 -5.24
C ILE A 9 5.13 11.41 -5.18
N LEU A 10 5.89 11.79 -6.21
CA LEU A 10 6.42 13.15 -6.32
C LEU A 10 5.29 14.18 -6.40
N GLY A 11 4.26 13.92 -7.20
CA GLY A 11 3.08 14.78 -7.29
C GLY A 11 2.33 14.92 -5.97
N LEU A 12 2.21 13.85 -5.18
CA LEU A 12 1.63 13.93 -3.81
C LEU A 12 2.46 14.86 -2.93
N TYR A 13 3.78 14.72 -2.95
CA TYR A 13 4.67 15.58 -2.18
C TYR A 13 4.61 17.04 -2.63
N ASP A 14 4.56 17.30 -3.94
CA ASP A 14 4.44 18.65 -4.50
C ASP A 14 3.11 19.32 -4.12
N LEU A 15 2.03 18.54 -4.01
CA LEU A 15 0.69 19.05 -3.67
C LEU A 15 0.49 19.29 -2.17
N TYR A 16 0.97 18.36 -1.34
CA TYR A 16 0.67 18.35 0.10
C TYR A 16 1.86 18.66 1.01
N ALA A 17 3.07 18.75 0.45
CA ALA A 17 4.32 19.00 1.17
C ALA A 17 4.63 18.00 2.30
N THR A 18 4.04 16.80 2.24
CA THR A 18 4.22 15.74 3.24
C THR A 18 4.35 14.37 2.58
N LYS A 19 5.03 13.46 3.28
CA LYS A 19 5.08 12.02 2.99
C LYS A 19 4.54 11.19 4.16
N ASP A 20 4.16 11.84 5.26
CA ASP A 20 3.55 11.13 6.37
C ASP A 20 2.21 10.57 5.90
N VAL A 21 2.04 9.25 6.06
CA VAL A 21 0.88 8.56 5.52
C VAL A 21 -0.42 9.08 6.15
N TYR A 22 -0.44 9.40 7.45
CA TYR A 22 -1.64 9.89 8.11
C TYR A 22 -2.00 11.30 7.65
N GLU A 23 -1.01 12.19 7.53
CA GLU A 23 -1.22 13.53 6.99
C GLU A 23 -1.74 13.49 5.54
N LEU A 24 -1.27 12.53 4.73
CA LEU A 24 -1.78 12.32 3.38
C LEU A 24 -3.25 11.88 3.38
N TYR A 25 -3.64 10.94 4.27
CA TYR A 25 -5.05 10.55 4.43
C TYR A 25 -5.93 11.74 4.80
N ASP A 26 -5.47 12.61 5.71
CA ASP A 26 -6.19 13.83 6.11
C ASP A 26 -6.31 14.82 4.93
N CYS A 27 -5.22 15.05 4.19
CA CYS A 27 -5.16 15.97 3.06
C CYS A 27 -5.99 15.53 1.85
N ILE A 28 -6.11 14.22 1.61
CA ILE A 28 -6.88 13.61 0.51
C ILE A 28 -8.34 13.36 0.95
N GLU A 29 -8.67 13.62 2.22
CA GLU A 29 -10.00 13.42 2.81
C GLU A 29 -10.47 11.95 2.79
N ILE A 30 -9.54 11.00 2.89
CA ILE A 30 -9.86 9.57 3.04
C ILE A 30 -9.93 9.27 4.53
N LYS A 31 -11.10 8.82 5.01
CA LYS A 31 -11.27 8.52 6.44
C LYS A 31 -10.54 7.23 6.83
N ILE A 32 -9.75 7.26 7.89
CA ILE A 32 -9.22 6.05 8.54
C ILE A 32 -10.19 5.58 9.63
N THR A 33 -10.58 4.31 9.61
CA THR A 33 -11.41 3.69 10.67
C THR A 33 -10.78 2.41 11.16
N LYS A 34 -10.37 2.39 12.44
CA LYS A 34 -9.80 1.22 13.10
C LYS A 34 -10.90 0.23 13.52
N LEU A 35 -10.73 -1.05 13.20
CA LEU A 35 -11.68 -2.12 13.47
C LEU A 35 -11.00 -3.30 14.18
N ASP A 36 -11.78 -4.08 14.94
CA ASP A 36 -11.32 -5.38 15.45
C ASP A 36 -11.09 -6.35 14.29
N LYS A 37 -10.08 -7.23 14.44
CA LYS A 37 -9.72 -8.25 13.44
C LYS A 37 -10.87 -9.20 13.05
N GLN A 38 -11.88 -9.35 13.90
CA GLN A 38 -13.07 -10.19 13.65
C GLN A 38 -14.16 -9.45 12.87
N SER A 39 -13.97 -8.16 12.55
CA SER A 39 -14.94 -7.40 11.78
C SER A 39 -15.15 -8.01 10.40
N ILE A 40 -16.41 -8.29 10.06
CA ILE A 40 -16.80 -8.80 8.74
C ILE A 40 -16.40 -7.85 7.60
N LEU A 41 -16.26 -6.55 7.89
CA LEU A 41 -15.85 -5.55 6.90
C LEU A 41 -14.43 -5.76 6.39
N LEU A 42 -13.55 -6.36 7.20
CA LEU A 42 -12.16 -6.64 6.81
C LEU A 42 -12.03 -7.91 5.97
N GLN A 43 -13.03 -8.81 5.99
CA GLN A 43 -13.03 -10.09 5.27
C GLN A 43 -11.77 -10.94 5.52
N GLY A 44 -11.16 -10.82 6.71
CA GLY A 44 -9.92 -11.51 7.08
C GLY A 44 -8.63 -10.82 6.65
N ASN A 45 -8.71 -9.67 5.97
CA ASN A 45 -7.56 -8.85 5.59
C ASN A 45 -7.15 -7.89 6.71
N GLU A 46 -5.98 -7.26 6.54
CA GLU A 46 -5.44 -6.28 7.48
C GLU A 46 -6.09 -4.91 7.33
N ALA A 47 -6.42 -4.56 6.09
CA ALA A 47 -7.17 -3.38 5.76
C ALA A 47 -8.03 -3.61 4.51
N TYR A 48 -8.88 -2.63 4.24
CA TYR A 48 -9.69 -2.56 3.03
C TYR A 48 -10.07 -1.12 2.74
N TYR A 49 -9.59 -0.59 1.62
CA TYR A 49 -10.04 0.67 1.05
C TYR A 49 -11.37 0.51 0.31
N CYS A 50 -12.30 1.45 0.51
CA CYS A 50 -13.48 1.56 -0.32
C CYS A 50 -13.92 3.00 -0.58
N ARG A 51 -14.53 3.19 -1.75
CA ARG A 51 -15.19 4.43 -2.16
C ARG A 51 -16.67 4.14 -2.39
N ASN A 52 -17.54 4.90 -1.74
CA ASN A 52 -18.98 4.75 -1.92
C ASN A 52 -19.47 5.49 -3.18
N TYR A 53 -20.76 5.31 -3.52
CA TYR A 53 -21.38 5.96 -4.68
C TYR A 53 -21.38 7.50 -4.61
N PHE A 54 -21.34 8.07 -3.40
CA PHE A 54 -21.27 9.51 -3.18
C PHE A 54 -19.85 10.07 -3.28
N GLY A 55 -18.85 9.23 -3.56
CA GLY A 55 -17.45 9.63 -3.63
C GLY A 55 -16.76 9.70 -2.27
N ASN A 56 -17.42 9.33 -1.16
CA ASN A 56 -16.76 9.30 0.14
C ASN A 56 -15.83 8.10 0.20
N GLU A 57 -14.61 8.36 0.66
CA GLU A 57 -13.54 7.38 0.73
C GLU A 57 -13.22 7.04 2.18
N ILE A 58 -13.01 5.75 2.43
CA ILE A 58 -12.68 5.23 3.75
C ILE A 58 -11.73 4.05 3.61
N VAL A 59 -10.76 3.99 4.51
CA VAL A 59 -9.98 2.78 4.75
C VAL A 59 -10.39 2.21 6.10
N PHE A 60 -10.74 0.93 6.10
CA PHE A 60 -10.87 0.15 7.31
C PHE A 60 -9.55 -0.55 7.58
N ILE A 61 -9.02 -0.46 8.80
CA ILE A 61 -7.76 -1.11 9.17
C ILE A 61 -7.89 -1.79 10.52
N ARG A 62 -7.20 -2.92 10.70
CA ARG A 62 -7.10 -3.60 11.99
C ARG A 62 -6.51 -2.69 13.07
N ASN A 63 -7.07 -2.77 14.27
CA ASN A 63 -6.64 -1.99 15.43
C ASN A 63 -5.52 -2.65 16.26
N ASP A 64 -5.09 -3.85 15.88
CA ASP A 64 -4.07 -4.65 16.58
C ASP A 64 -2.74 -4.74 15.84
N LEU A 65 -2.52 -3.90 14.82
CA LEU A 65 -1.25 -3.80 14.10
C LEU A 65 -0.26 -2.93 14.90
N ASN A 66 1.03 -3.28 14.80
CA ASN A 66 2.09 -2.38 15.31
C ASN A 66 2.22 -1.16 14.37
N ILE A 67 2.72 -0.05 14.90
CA ILE A 67 2.69 1.25 14.21
C ILE A 67 3.42 1.27 12.86
N GLU A 68 4.57 0.61 12.75
CA GLU A 68 5.34 0.62 11.50
C GLU A 68 4.67 -0.25 10.42
N TYR A 69 4.10 -1.38 10.83
CA TYR A 69 3.32 -2.21 9.93
C TYR A 69 1.99 -1.55 9.53
N GLU A 70 1.34 -0.84 10.47
CA GLU A 70 0.13 -0.06 10.19
C GLU A 70 0.40 0.99 9.11
N LYS A 71 1.53 1.71 9.19
CA LYS A 71 1.95 2.67 8.16
C LYS A 71 2.11 2.00 6.80
N PHE A 72 2.73 0.82 6.75
CA PHE A 72 2.88 0.05 5.50
C PHE A 72 1.53 -0.34 4.90
N VAL A 73 0.63 -0.90 5.71
CA VAL A 73 -0.71 -1.29 5.27
C VAL A 73 -1.51 -0.07 4.79
N LEU A 74 -1.45 1.05 5.51
CA LEU A 74 -2.08 2.29 5.08
C LEU A 74 -1.48 2.83 3.78
N ALA A 75 -0.15 2.81 3.63
CA ALA A 75 0.49 3.24 2.40
C ALA A 75 0.10 2.35 1.20
N HIS A 76 -0.08 1.05 1.43
CA HIS A 76 -0.57 0.10 0.42
C HIS A 76 -2.01 0.44 -0.01
N GLU A 77 -2.93 0.62 0.94
CA GLU A 77 -4.32 1.00 0.64
C GLU A 77 -4.43 2.39 -0.01
N LEU A 78 -3.57 3.33 0.39
CA LEU A 78 -3.45 4.63 -0.27
C LEU A 78 -2.96 4.47 -1.72
N GLY A 79 -2.08 3.50 -1.98
CA GLY A 79 -1.69 3.10 -3.32
C GLY A 79 -2.91 2.65 -4.16
N HIS A 80 -3.83 1.88 -3.59
CA HIS A 80 -5.10 1.58 -4.26
C HIS A 80 -5.94 2.83 -4.52
N ALA A 81 -6.10 3.71 -3.52
CA ALA A 81 -6.84 4.94 -3.70
C ALA A 81 -6.23 5.85 -4.78
N ILE A 82 -4.92 6.01 -4.85
CA ILE A 82 -4.30 6.93 -5.80
C ILE A 82 -4.15 6.31 -7.20
N LEU A 83 -3.73 5.04 -7.29
CA LEU A 83 -3.39 4.42 -8.57
C LEU A 83 -4.60 3.75 -9.23
N HIS A 84 -5.63 3.41 -8.46
CA HIS A 84 -6.66 2.44 -8.86
C HIS A 84 -8.11 2.91 -8.62
N THR A 85 -8.32 4.20 -8.36
CA THR A 85 -9.63 4.78 -8.03
C THR A 85 -10.70 4.73 -9.12
N ASN A 86 -10.36 4.28 -10.34
CA ASN A 86 -11.29 4.09 -11.45
C ASN A 86 -11.50 2.62 -11.85
N ILE A 87 -11.08 1.64 -11.02
CA ILE A 87 -11.14 0.23 -11.42
C ILE A 87 -12.56 -0.35 -11.49
N PHE A 88 -13.58 0.33 -10.97
CA PHE A 88 -14.98 -0.09 -11.21
C PHE A 88 -15.32 -0.14 -12.72
N THR A 89 -14.62 0.60 -13.59
CA THR A 89 -14.79 0.48 -15.06
C THR A 89 -13.98 -0.64 -15.70
N VAL A 90 -12.92 -1.14 -15.03
CA VAL A 90 -12.00 -2.17 -15.57
C VAL A 90 -12.35 -3.57 -15.07
N ALA A 91 -12.93 -3.68 -13.88
CA ALA A 91 -13.32 -4.94 -13.25
C ALA A 91 -14.34 -5.76 -14.06
N TYR A 92 -15.09 -5.13 -14.97
CA TYR A 92 -16.07 -5.82 -15.81
C TYR A 92 -15.44 -6.61 -16.97
N ASN A 93 -14.16 -6.36 -17.34
CA ASN A 93 -13.59 -6.94 -18.56
C ASN A 93 -12.42 -7.93 -18.36
N ASN A 94 -11.69 -7.98 -17.22
CA ASN A 94 -10.46 -8.80 -17.10
C ASN A 94 -10.17 -9.29 -15.66
N CYS A 95 -11.09 -10.02 -15.03
CA CYS A 95 -11.17 -10.21 -13.58
C CYS A 95 -10.11 -11.14 -12.90
N LEU A 96 -9.14 -11.70 -13.61
CA LEU A 96 -8.10 -12.55 -12.99
C LEU A 96 -6.66 -12.16 -13.33
N THR A 97 -6.40 -11.54 -14.47
CA THR A 97 -5.03 -11.23 -14.92
C THR A 97 -4.47 -9.91 -14.37
N ASN A 98 -5.31 -9.03 -13.81
CA ASN A 98 -4.87 -7.71 -13.31
C ASN A 98 -4.76 -7.60 -11.79
N ARG A 99 -5.27 -8.57 -11.00
CA ARG A 99 -5.21 -8.49 -9.52
C ARG A 99 -3.78 -8.47 -9.02
N ASP A 100 -2.98 -9.47 -9.39
CA ASP A 100 -1.57 -9.54 -8.98
C ASP A 100 -0.79 -8.28 -9.38
N LYS A 101 -1.11 -7.69 -10.54
CA LYS A 101 -0.50 -6.45 -11.00
C LYS A 101 -0.88 -5.25 -10.14
N ILE A 102 -2.15 -5.13 -9.75
CA ILE A 102 -2.66 -4.07 -8.88
C ILE A 102 -2.02 -4.17 -7.48
N GLU A 103 -1.98 -5.37 -6.91
CA GLU A 103 -1.33 -5.63 -5.62
C GLU A 103 0.17 -5.29 -5.66
N ILE A 104 0.88 -5.71 -6.72
CA ILE A 104 2.30 -5.37 -6.93
C ILE A 104 2.50 -3.86 -7.05
N GLN A 105 1.57 -3.14 -7.67
CA GLN A 105 1.67 -1.68 -7.82
C GLN A 105 1.43 -0.97 -6.48
N ALA A 106 0.46 -1.42 -5.69
CA ALA A 106 0.21 -0.92 -4.34
C ALA A 106 1.38 -1.22 -3.38
N ASP A 107 1.93 -2.44 -3.41
CA ASP A 107 3.13 -2.81 -2.65
C ASP A 107 4.35 -1.94 -3.03
N TYR A 108 4.57 -1.73 -4.33
CA TYR A 108 5.65 -0.86 -4.82
C TYR A 108 5.44 0.59 -4.38
N PHE A 109 4.21 1.09 -4.44
CA PHE A 109 3.85 2.43 -3.97
C PHE A 109 4.14 2.58 -2.48
N ALA A 110 3.73 1.62 -1.65
CA ALA A 110 3.96 1.65 -0.20
C ALA A 110 5.45 1.70 0.15
N ILE A 111 6.26 0.82 -0.46
CA ILE A 111 7.71 0.78 -0.25
C ILE A 111 8.37 2.10 -0.64
N LYS A 112 7.93 2.73 -1.74
CA LYS A 112 8.50 3.99 -2.20
C LYS A 112 8.03 5.20 -1.41
N LEU A 113 6.77 5.25 -1.01
CA LEU A 113 6.23 6.34 -0.20
C LEU A 113 6.90 6.39 1.18
N LEU A 114 7.09 5.23 1.79
CA LEU A 114 7.72 5.08 3.11
C LEU A 114 9.25 5.03 3.06
N GLU A 115 9.85 5.18 1.87
CA GLU A 115 11.30 5.16 1.67
C GLU A 115 12.00 3.92 2.28
N ILE A 116 11.33 2.77 2.24
CA ILE A 116 11.86 1.52 2.81
C ILE A 116 13.05 1.05 1.96
N ASP A 117 14.25 1.11 2.56
CA ASP A 117 15.49 0.68 1.90
C ASP A 117 15.77 -0.80 2.10
N ILE A 118 15.18 -1.60 1.23
CA ILE A 118 15.39 -3.05 1.14
C ILE A 118 16.79 -3.46 0.65
N ASN A 119 17.58 -2.53 0.12
CA ASN A 119 18.92 -2.78 -0.42
C ASN A 119 20.02 -2.17 0.47
N SER A 120 19.67 -1.80 1.71
CA SER A 120 20.62 -1.33 2.71
C SER A 120 21.78 -2.32 2.87
N ILE A 121 22.98 -1.80 3.13
CA ILE A 121 24.19 -2.61 3.38
C ILE A 121 24.02 -3.53 4.62
N GLU A 122 23.11 -3.19 5.52
CA GLU A 122 22.76 -4.02 6.69
C GLU A 122 22.14 -5.37 6.30
N TYR A 123 21.61 -5.47 5.07
CA TYR A 123 20.99 -6.66 4.52
C TYR A 123 21.89 -7.39 3.51
N ASP A 124 23.17 -7.04 3.43
CA ASP A 124 24.10 -7.74 2.55
C ASP A 124 24.23 -9.21 2.97
N GLY A 125 24.13 -10.12 1.99
CA GLY A 125 24.07 -11.56 2.22
C GLY A 125 22.78 -12.11 2.83
N PHE A 126 21.76 -11.29 3.13
CA PHE A 126 20.48 -11.76 3.65
C PHE A 126 19.58 -12.29 2.51
N THR A 127 18.80 -13.34 2.78
CA THR A 127 17.72 -13.79 1.88
C THR A 127 16.53 -12.84 1.94
N ILE A 128 15.65 -12.88 0.93
CA ILE A 128 14.42 -12.05 0.91
C ILE A 128 13.58 -12.29 2.17
N GLU A 129 13.48 -13.53 2.63
CA GLU A 129 12.74 -13.91 3.83
C GLU A 129 13.34 -13.26 5.08
N GLN A 130 14.67 -13.21 5.19
CA GLN A 130 15.35 -12.58 6.31
C GLN A 130 15.13 -11.06 6.33
N ILE A 131 15.18 -10.42 5.15
CA ILE A 131 14.93 -8.98 5.02
C ILE A 131 13.46 -8.67 5.34
N ALA A 132 12.53 -9.46 4.81
CA ALA A 132 11.10 -9.31 5.10
C ALA A 132 10.83 -9.44 6.60
N SER A 133 11.45 -10.43 7.26
CA SER A 133 11.36 -10.60 8.71
C SER A 133 11.97 -9.43 9.49
N ALA A 134 13.10 -8.89 9.05
CA ALA A 134 13.76 -7.77 9.72
C ALA A 134 12.95 -6.46 9.61
N LEU A 135 12.31 -6.24 8.45
CA LEU A 135 11.45 -5.09 8.20
C LEU A 135 10.02 -5.27 8.74
N ASN A 136 9.68 -6.46 9.22
CA ASN A 136 8.32 -6.85 9.60
C ASN A 136 7.29 -6.63 8.46
N LEU A 137 7.68 -7.02 7.24
CA LEU A 137 6.88 -6.85 6.02
C LEU A 137 6.55 -8.20 5.37
N PRO A 138 5.47 -8.27 4.56
CA PRO A 138 5.13 -9.49 3.85
C PRO A 138 6.17 -9.75 2.74
N ILE A 139 6.67 -10.98 2.64
CA ILE A 139 7.66 -11.37 1.61
C ILE A 139 7.23 -10.96 0.18
N ARG A 140 5.92 -10.93 -0.11
CA ARG A 140 5.38 -10.55 -1.43
C ARG A 140 5.83 -9.17 -1.91
N CYS A 141 5.95 -8.17 -1.03
CA CYS A 141 6.25 -6.81 -1.45
C CYS A 141 7.75 -6.63 -1.77
N LEU A 142 8.62 -7.45 -1.18
CA LEU A 142 10.06 -7.43 -1.45
C LEU A 142 10.42 -8.14 -2.77
N LYS A 143 9.66 -9.15 -3.17
CA LYS A 143 9.86 -9.90 -4.44
C LYS A 143 9.85 -9.01 -5.68
N ILE A 144 9.22 -7.83 -5.59
CA ILE A 144 9.18 -6.85 -6.68
C ILE A 144 10.59 -6.37 -7.06
N PHE A 145 11.48 -6.28 -6.07
CA PHE A 145 12.78 -5.61 -6.21
C PHE A 145 13.96 -6.56 -6.39
N ARG A 146 13.76 -7.86 -6.17
CA ARG A 146 14.75 -8.92 -6.41
C ARG A 146 14.30 -9.88 -7.51
N LYS A 147 13.69 -9.34 -8.58
CA LYS A 147 13.62 -10.07 -9.86
C LYS A 147 15.03 -9.99 -10.46
N ASP A 148 15.91 -10.91 -10.08
CA ASP A 148 17.13 -11.34 -10.79
C ASP A 148 17.95 -12.25 -9.85
N GLU A 149 17.51 -13.50 -9.71
CA GLU A 149 18.38 -14.68 -9.57
C GLU A 149 17.86 -15.77 -10.50
#